data_AF-A0A370FUC5-F1
#
_entry.id   AF-A0A370FUC5-F1
#
_cell.length_a   1.000
_cell.length_b   1.000
_cell.length_c   1.000
_cell.angle_alpha   90.00
_cell.angle_beta   90.00
_cell.angle_gamma   90.00
#
_symmetry.space_group_name_H-M   'P 1'
#
loop_
_entity.id
_entity.type
_entity.pdbx_description
1 polymer ?
#
loop_
_entity_poly.entity_id
_entity_poly.type
_entity_poly.pdbx_seq_one_letter_code
_entity_poly.pdbx_strand_id
1 'polypeptide(L)'
;MASTRREEILFHAAKLFSERGVAGTTVRDIADEVGILSGSLYHYFGSKDAIVFEIVIAFVDDLNERYEAAMVPGETGRERLDHMVAVSFEAAADHPFATEIYQNESALSSQPADSPISTAVRRAHNYWAEAIAFGVESGEFRTDIDPRHFHRMLRESVWSTVRFNRASLAQDAERLRHDLIAVFLDGFAAGGPAGSASAKAAPGPVRSSEVAERAAVASAGAAGTAAAVDAVDAVDAVNVSELADLQRDVDELKEAIRELRLLRGN
;
A
#
# COMPACT_ATOMS: atom_id res chain seq x y z
N MET A 1 23.14 10.18 19.92
CA MET A 1 22.99 11.65 19.79
C MET A 1 21.66 12.04 20.42
N ALA A 2 21.54 13.22 21.01
CA ALA A 2 20.24 13.67 21.54
C ALA A 2 19.26 13.89 20.38
N SER A 3 18.06 13.32 20.46
CA SER A 3 16.98 13.56 19.48
C SER A 3 16.75 15.06 19.34
N THR A 4 16.64 15.55 18.11
CA THR A 4 16.22 16.93 17.90
C THR A 4 14.77 17.11 18.33
N ARG A 5 14.35 18.34 18.68
CA ARG A 5 12.94 18.63 18.98
C ARG A 5 12.03 18.27 17.81
N ARG A 6 12.55 18.37 16.59
CA ARG A 6 11.84 18.04 15.36
C ARG A 6 11.58 16.54 15.25
N GLU A 7 12.58 15.71 15.53
CA GLU A 7 12.46 14.25 15.60
C GLU A 7 11.46 13.80 16.68
N GLU A 8 11.49 14.45 17.86
CA GLU A 8 10.53 14.17 18.93
C GLU A 8 9.08 14.46 18.48
N ILE A 9 8.85 15.59 17.80
CA ILE A 9 7.52 15.90 17.25
C ILE A 9 7.08 14.85 16.22
N LEU A 10 7.96 14.44 15.31
CA LEU A 10 7.64 13.41 14.30
C LEU A 10 7.28 12.08 14.95
N PHE A 11 8.02 11.65 15.97
CA PHE A 11 7.76 10.40 16.69
C PHE A 11 6.38 10.41 17.36
N HIS A 12 6.06 11.45 18.12
CA HIS A 12 4.76 11.57 18.79
C HIS A 12 3.61 11.76 17.80
N ALA A 13 3.82 12.50 16.72
CA ALA A 13 2.85 12.62 15.64
C ALA A 13 2.56 11.27 14.98
N ALA A 14 3.61 10.51 14.62
CA ALA A 14 3.46 9.19 14.03
C ALA A 14 2.65 8.25 14.93
N LYS A 15 2.94 8.27 16.24
CA LYS A 15 2.19 7.51 17.25
C LYS A 15 0.71 7.86 17.24
N LEU A 16 0.36 9.14 17.33
CA LEU A 16 -1.03 9.59 17.32
C LEU A 16 -1.74 9.22 16.00
N PHE A 17 -1.08 9.40 14.86
CA PHE A 17 -1.61 9.03 13.56
C PHE A 17 -1.86 7.53 13.45
N SER A 18 -0.98 6.69 13.99
CA SER A 18 -1.14 5.24 14.02
C SER A 18 -2.28 4.79 14.96
N GLU A 19 -2.57 5.53 16.03
CA GLU A 19 -3.62 5.16 17.00
C GLU A 19 -5.02 5.67 16.57
N ARG A 20 -5.09 6.85 15.94
CA ARG A 20 -6.34 7.58 15.72
C ARG A 20 -6.61 7.89 14.24
N GLY A 21 -5.68 7.54 13.35
CA GLY A 21 -5.66 7.98 11.97
C GLY A 21 -5.23 9.45 11.82
N VAL A 22 -4.79 9.81 10.61
CA VAL A 22 -4.40 11.19 10.26
C VAL A 22 -5.60 12.14 10.38
N ALA A 23 -6.78 11.74 9.92
CA ALA A 23 -8.00 12.56 9.98
C ALA A 23 -8.43 12.85 11.43
N GLY A 24 -8.34 11.85 12.32
CA GLY A 24 -8.71 11.95 13.73
C GLY A 24 -7.69 12.66 14.63
N THR A 25 -6.56 13.11 14.07
CA THR A 25 -5.50 13.79 14.82
C THR A 25 -5.36 15.24 14.39
N THR A 26 -5.31 16.16 15.35
CA THR A 26 -5.09 17.59 15.11
C THR A 26 -3.66 18.02 15.45
N VAL A 27 -3.22 19.15 14.91
CA VAL A 27 -1.93 19.78 15.28
C VAL A 27 -1.85 20.09 16.77
N ARG A 28 -3.00 20.40 17.39
CA ARG A 28 -3.09 20.65 18.83
C ARG A 28 -2.81 19.39 19.64
N ASP A 29 -3.40 18.26 19.25
CA ASP A 29 -3.16 16.98 19.94
C ASP A 29 -1.67 16.62 19.95
N ILE A 30 -0.99 16.84 18.82
CA ILE A 30 0.45 16.59 18.69
C ILE A 30 1.25 17.54 19.59
N ALA A 31 0.89 18.83 19.61
CA ALA A 31 1.57 19.82 20.45
C ALA A 31 1.41 19.50 21.95
N ASP A 32 0.21 19.10 22.35
CA ASP A 32 -0.11 18.72 23.73
C ASP A 32 0.65 17.44 24.15
N GLU A 33 0.75 16.42 23.28
CA GLU A 33 1.52 15.20 23.51
C GLU A 33 3.03 15.48 23.69
N VAL A 34 3.58 16.43 22.92
CA VAL A 34 5.01 16.82 22.99
C VAL A 34 5.27 17.84 24.12
N GLY A 35 4.22 18.44 24.70
CA GLY A 35 4.33 19.44 25.75
C GLY A 35 4.77 20.83 25.26
N ILE A 36 4.36 21.22 24.05
CA ILE A 36 4.64 22.54 23.46
C ILE A 36 3.35 23.27 23.07
N LEU A 37 3.44 24.59 22.84
CA LEU A 37 2.30 25.35 22.33
C LEU A 37 2.06 25.00 20.86
N SER A 38 0.79 24.93 20.42
CA SER A 38 0.46 24.64 19.01
C SER A 38 1.08 25.65 18.04
N GLY A 39 1.20 26.92 18.43
CA GLY A 39 1.91 27.94 17.66
C GLY A 39 3.39 27.62 17.46
N SER A 40 4.04 26.98 18.44
CA SER A 40 5.43 26.52 18.32
C SER A 40 5.56 25.38 17.31
N LEU A 41 4.55 24.52 17.17
CA LEU A 41 4.58 23.42 16.19
C LEU A 41 4.57 23.95 14.75
N TYR A 42 3.83 25.03 14.48
CA TYR A 42 3.84 25.70 13.17
C TYR A 42 5.19 26.33 12.79
N HIS A 43 6.10 26.54 13.75
CA HIS A 43 7.48 26.94 13.42
C HIS A 43 8.33 25.79 12.89
N TYR A 44 7.97 24.54 13.20
CA TYR A 44 8.69 23.35 12.71
C TYR A 44 8.09 22.80 11.42
N PHE A 45 6.77 22.88 11.27
CA PHE A 45 6.04 22.28 10.15
C PHE A 45 4.94 23.22 9.64
N GLY A 46 4.84 23.36 8.33
CA GLY A 46 3.86 24.26 7.71
C GLY A 46 2.41 23.77 7.78
N SER A 47 2.19 22.46 7.92
CA SER A 47 0.85 21.85 7.97
C SER A 47 0.90 20.45 8.61
N LYS A 48 -0.27 19.89 8.93
CA LYS A 48 -0.40 18.48 9.34
C LYS A 48 0.11 17.54 8.25
N ASP A 49 -0.21 17.83 6.99
CA ASP A 49 0.23 17.02 5.85
C ASP A 49 1.75 17.05 5.68
N ALA A 50 2.41 18.18 5.98
CA ALA A 50 3.87 18.26 5.96
C ALA A 50 4.50 17.30 6.99
N ILE A 51 3.91 17.16 8.17
CA ILE A 51 4.35 16.20 9.19
C ILE A 51 4.17 14.77 8.67
N VAL A 52 3.00 14.46 8.10
CA VAL A 52 2.71 13.14 7.52
C VAL A 52 3.71 12.77 6.44
N PHE A 53 3.93 13.67 5.46
CA PHE A 53 4.85 13.41 4.36
C PHE A 53 6.26 13.21 4.84
N GLU A 54 6.69 13.96 5.83
CA GLU A 54 8.03 13.82 6.36
C GLU A 54 8.25 12.50 7.10
N ILE A 55 7.28 12.06 7.91
CA ILE A 55 7.32 10.74 8.55
C ILE A 55 7.42 9.65 7.49
N VAL A 56 6.59 9.72 6.44
CA VAL A 56 6.56 8.70 5.39
C VAL A 56 7.82 8.75 4.52
N ILE A 57 8.31 9.94 4.14
CA ILE A 57 9.54 10.08 3.36
C ILE A 57 10.73 9.51 4.13
N ALA A 58 10.88 9.88 5.41
CA ALA A 58 11.98 9.35 6.24
C ALA A 58 11.93 7.81 6.32
N PHE A 59 10.74 7.23 6.50
CA PHE A 59 10.55 5.79 6.51
C PHE A 59 10.86 5.13 5.16
N VAL A 60 10.35 5.68 4.06
CA VAL A 60 10.53 5.11 2.71
C VAL A 60 11.96 5.29 2.21
N ASP A 61 12.66 6.36 2.61
CA ASP A 61 14.07 6.56 2.29
C ASP A 61 14.94 5.52 3.02
N ASP A 62 14.73 5.30 4.34
CA ASP A 62 15.40 4.22 5.08
C ASP A 62 15.11 2.85 4.45
N LEU A 63 13.84 2.58 4.09
CA LEU A 63 13.46 1.35 3.42
C LEU A 63 14.17 1.16 2.06
N ASN A 64 14.30 2.23 1.27
CA ASN A 64 15.03 2.21 0.01
C ASN A 64 16.52 1.93 0.19
N GLU A 65 17.16 2.55 1.19
CA GLU A 65 18.57 2.30 1.53
C GLU A 65 18.80 0.83 1.92
N ARG A 66 17.90 0.27 2.72
CA ARG A 66 17.97 -1.14 3.12
C ARG A 66 17.70 -2.09 1.94
N TYR A 67 16.73 -1.79 1.07
CA TYR A 67 16.51 -2.59 -0.14
C TYR A 67 17.70 -2.53 -1.09
N GLU A 68 18.31 -1.36 -1.27
CA GLU A 68 19.52 -1.22 -2.06
C GLU A 68 20.66 -2.09 -1.50
N ALA A 69 20.86 -2.07 -0.19
CA ALA A 69 21.87 -2.90 0.49
C ALA A 69 21.57 -4.41 0.39
N ALA A 70 20.30 -4.79 0.32
CA ALA A 70 19.85 -6.18 0.16
C ALA A 70 20.03 -6.73 -1.27
N MET A 71 20.30 -5.87 -2.26
CA MET A 71 20.54 -6.31 -3.65
C MET A 71 21.98 -6.78 -3.83
N VAL A 72 22.31 -7.95 -3.27
CA VAL A 72 23.66 -8.51 -3.32
C VAL A 72 23.99 -9.04 -4.73
N PRO A 73 25.16 -8.67 -5.31
CA PRO A 73 25.58 -9.18 -6.60
C PRO A 73 25.79 -10.69 -6.59
N GLY A 74 25.32 -11.38 -7.64
CA GLY A 74 25.48 -12.83 -7.81
C GLY A 74 24.39 -13.68 -7.17
N GLU A 75 23.53 -13.11 -6.32
CA GLU A 75 22.35 -13.80 -5.77
C GLU A 75 21.22 -13.94 -6.80
N THR A 76 20.40 -14.97 -6.58
CA THR A 76 19.18 -15.32 -7.33
C THR A 76 18.04 -14.32 -7.10
N GLY A 77 17.00 -14.40 -7.94
CA GLY A 77 15.80 -13.58 -7.74
C GLY A 77 15.08 -13.94 -6.44
N ARG A 78 15.07 -15.23 -6.08
CA ARG A 78 14.49 -15.71 -4.82
C ARG A 78 15.25 -15.21 -3.59
N GLU A 79 16.57 -15.31 -3.58
CA GLU A 79 17.39 -14.81 -2.45
C GLU A 79 17.18 -13.32 -2.23
N ARG A 80 17.14 -12.53 -3.30
CA ARG A 80 16.81 -11.10 -3.21
C ARG A 80 15.43 -10.87 -2.60
N LEU A 81 14.40 -11.58 -3.05
CA LEU A 81 13.06 -11.44 -2.48
C LEU A 81 13.00 -11.86 -1.01
N ASP A 82 13.76 -12.89 -0.60
CA ASP A 82 13.90 -13.30 0.79
C ASP A 82 14.50 -12.19 1.66
N HIS A 83 15.59 -11.57 1.21
CA HIS A 83 16.19 -10.42 1.89
C HIS A 83 15.23 -9.22 1.96
N MET A 84 14.46 -8.97 0.90
CA MET A 84 13.48 -7.88 0.89
C MET A 84 12.35 -8.09 1.90
N VAL A 85 11.88 -9.33 2.10
CA VAL A 85 10.91 -9.65 3.17
C VAL A 85 11.54 -9.39 4.55
N ALA A 86 12.79 -9.85 4.77
CA ALA A 86 13.50 -9.63 6.02
C ALA A 86 13.65 -8.13 6.34
N VAL A 87 14.16 -7.35 5.39
CA VAL A 87 14.32 -5.89 5.48
C VAL A 87 12.99 -5.20 5.79
N SER A 88 11.89 -5.65 5.18
CA SER A 88 10.56 -5.06 5.43
C SER A 88 10.14 -5.24 6.89
N PHE A 89 10.43 -6.39 7.50
CA PHE A 89 10.11 -6.67 8.90
C PHE A 89 11.02 -5.89 9.86
N GLU A 90 12.31 -5.78 9.55
CA GLU A 90 13.26 -4.96 10.31
C GLU A 90 12.87 -3.48 10.29
N ALA A 91 12.60 -2.93 9.10
CA ALA A 91 12.15 -1.55 8.95
C ALA A 91 10.83 -1.30 9.70
N ALA A 92 9.91 -2.27 9.69
CA ALA A 92 8.68 -2.17 10.45
C ALA A 92 8.88 -2.21 11.98
N ALA A 93 9.85 -2.99 12.46
CA ALA A 93 10.20 -3.03 13.88
C ALA A 93 10.84 -1.71 14.35
N ASP A 94 11.68 -1.10 13.52
CA ASP A 94 12.36 0.17 13.80
C ASP A 94 11.41 1.38 13.67
N HIS A 95 10.43 1.31 12.76
CA HIS A 95 9.47 2.39 12.48
C HIS A 95 8.02 1.95 12.71
N PRO A 96 7.65 1.55 13.94
CA PRO A 96 6.41 0.82 14.17
C PRO A 96 5.17 1.65 13.87
N PHE A 97 5.23 2.98 13.97
CA PHE A 97 4.09 3.87 13.69
C PHE A 97 4.02 4.35 12.23
N ALA A 98 5.14 4.43 11.52
CA ALA A 98 5.18 4.98 10.16
C ALA A 98 4.58 4.01 9.15
N THR A 99 4.66 2.70 9.41
CA THR A 99 4.11 1.65 8.54
C THR A 99 2.60 1.77 8.33
N GLU A 100 1.84 2.08 9.37
CA GLU A 100 0.38 2.30 9.28
C GLU A 100 0.03 3.49 8.37
N ILE A 101 0.80 4.57 8.47
CA ILE A 101 0.61 5.78 7.66
C ILE A 101 0.97 5.49 6.20
N TYR A 102 2.06 4.77 5.97
CA TYR A 102 2.51 4.34 4.65
C TYR A 102 1.51 3.40 3.96
N GLN A 103 0.97 2.42 4.70
CA GLN A 103 -0.02 1.47 4.17
C GLN A 103 -1.36 2.12 3.81
N ASN A 104 -1.69 3.26 4.40
CA ASN A 104 -2.82 4.06 3.95
C ASN A 104 -2.46 4.86 2.68
N GLU A 105 -2.06 4.12 1.64
CA GLU A 105 -1.56 4.63 0.34
C GLU A 105 -2.54 5.61 -0.32
N SER A 106 -3.83 5.61 0.05
CA SER A 106 -4.81 6.55 -0.49
C SER A 106 -4.38 8.02 -0.33
N ALA A 107 -3.82 8.38 0.83
CA ALA A 107 -3.31 9.73 1.09
C ALA A 107 -2.09 10.06 0.20
N LEU A 108 -1.28 9.05 -0.12
CA LEU A 108 -0.07 9.18 -0.94
C LEU A 108 -0.37 9.20 -2.44
N SER A 109 -1.36 8.41 -2.88
CA SER A 109 -1.77 8.25 -4.28
C SER A 109 -2.34 9.54 -4.88
N SER A 110 -2.77 10.47 -4.04
CA SER A 110 -3.24 11.80 -4.43
C SER A 110 -2.10 12.77 -4.79
N GLN A 111 -0.85 12.44 -4.47
CA GLN A 111 0.29 13.31 -4.72
C GLN A 111 0.73 13.29 -6.20
N PRO A 112 1.28 14.41 -6.72
CA PRO A 112 1.88 14.43 -8.05
C PRO A 112 2.92 13.32 -8.23
N ALA A 113 3.00 12.76 -9.44
CA ALA A 113 3.89 11.64 -9.74
C ALA A 113 5.39 11.98 -9.57
N ASP A 114 5.74 13.25 -9.72
CA ASP A 114 7.08 13.84 -9.57
C ASP A 114 7.36 14.34 -8.14
N SER A 115 6.39 14.25 -7.22
CA SER A 115 6.62 14.60 -5.82
C SER A 115 7.71 13.72 -5.20
N PRO A 116 8.46 14.22 -4.19
CA PRO A 116 9.49 13.44 -3.51
C PRO A 116 8.96 12.12 -2.96
N ILE A 117 7.77 12.14 -2.36
CA ILE A 117 7.14 10.95 -1.78
C ILE A 117 6.74 9.93 -2.85
N SER A 118 6.08 10.33 -3.94
CA SER A 118 5.73 9.44 -5.05
C SER A 118 6.97 8.82 -5.70
N THR A 119 8.08 9.58 -5.74
CA THR A 119 9.35 9.10 -6.26
C THR A 119 10.02 8.09 -5.34
N ALA A 120 10.06 8.35 -4.04
CA ALA A 120 10.62 7.43 -3.05
C ALA A 120 9.83 6.10 -3.00
N VAL A 121 8.49 6.17 -3.01
CA VAL A 121 7.62 4.98 -3.01
C VAL A 121 7.80 4.15 -4.28
N ARG A 122 7.86 4.81 -5.44
CA ARG A 122 8.12 4.13 -6.72
C ARG A 122 9.49 3.43 -6.73
N ARG A 123 10.52 4.06 -6.17
CA ARG A 123 11.85 3.45 -6.03
C ARG A 123 11.79 2.17 -5.20
N ALA A 124 11.05 2.19 -4.08
CA ALA A 124 10.90 1.01 -3.22
C ALA A 124 10.22 -0.15 -3.97
N HIS A 125 9.21 0.14 -4.80
CA HIS A 125 8.55 -0.87 -5.65
C HIS A 125 9.44 -1.41 -6.78
N ASN A 126 10.36 -0.59 -7.30
CA ASN A 126 11.23 -1.00 -8.40
C ASN A 126 12.20 -2.11 -7.97
N TYR A 127 12.72 -2.07 -6.73
CA TYR A 127 13.59 -3.15 -6.24
C TYR A 127 12.90 -4.52 -6.27
N TRP A 128 11.62 -4.59 -5.86
CA TRP A 128 10.84 -5.82 -5.89
C TRP A 128 10.60 -6.27 -7.33
N ALA A 129 10.22 -5.33 -8.20
CA ALA A 129 9.96 -5.62 -9.61
C ALA A 129 11.22 -6.13 -10.34
N GLU A 130 12.39 -5.56 -10.05
CA GLU A 130 13.67 -5.98 -10.61
C GLU A 130 14.08 -7.38 -10.15
N ALA A 131 13.91 -7.70 -8.85
CA ALA A 131 14.18 -9.04 -8.33
C ALA A 131 13.28 -10.11 -8.96
N ILE A 132 11.97 -9.80 -9.11
CA ILE A 132 11.01 -10.71 -9.76
C ILE A 132 11.34 -10.87 -11.25
N ALA A 133 11.60 -9.78 -11.97
CA ALA A 133 11.95 -9.81 -13.37
C ALA A 133 13.21 -10.65 -13.61
N PHE A 134 14.24 -10.46 -12.78
CA PHE A 134 15.47 -11.25 -12.84
C PHE A 134 15.21 -12.76 -12.64
N GLY A 135 14.39 -13.14 -11.66
CA GLY A 135 14.04 -14.55 -11.43
C GLY A 135 13.18 -15.16 -12.54
N VAL A 136 12.34 -14.36 -13.21
CA VAL A 136 11.60 -14.80 -14.40
C VAL A 136 12.55 -15.00 -15.59
N GLU A 137 13.44 -14.04 -15.84
CA GLU A 137 14.43 -14.10 -16.93
C GLU A 137 15.43 -15.25 -16.77
N SER A 138 15.82 -15.56 -15.53
CA SER A 138 16.71 -16.68 -15.21
C SER A 138 16.02 -18.06 -15.25
N GLY A 139 14.69 -18.10 -15.39
CA GLY A 139 13.89 -19.33 -15.38
C GLY A 139 13.65 -19.91 -13.99
N GLU A 140 13.96 -19.16 -12.93
CA GLU A 140 13.69 -19.54 -11.53
C GLU A 140 12.19 -19.51 -11.20
N PHE A 141 11.47 -18.55 -11.77
CA PHE A 141 10.04 -18.34 -11.55
C PHE A 141 9.19 -18.74 -12.75
N ARG A 142 7.97 -19.20 -12.45
CA ARG A 142 6.96 -19.54 -13.46
C ARG A 142 6.49 -18.29 -14.23
N THR A 143 6.09 -18.47 -15.47
CA THR A 143 5.73 -17.37 -16.40
C THR A 143 4.23 -17.26 -16.69
N ASP A 144 3.42 -18.17 -16.15
CA ASP A 144 1.96 -18.17 -16.29
C ASP A 144 1.24 -17.24 -15.30
N ILE A 145 1.99 -16.61 -14.39
CA ILE A 145 1.50 -15.58 -13.47
C ILE A 145 2.17 -14.26 -13.83
N ASP A 146 1.38 -13.19 -13.97
CA ASP A 146 1.91 -11.85 -14.22
C ASP A 146 2.79 -11.39 -13.05
N PRO A 147 4.08 -11.05 -13.29
CA PRO A 147 5.01 -10.54 -12.28
C PRO A 147 4.46 -9.36 -11.46
N ARG A 148 3.65 -8.50 -12.06
CA ARG A 148 3.05 -7.33 -11.38
C ARG A 148 1.99 -7.75 -10.39
N HIS A 149 1.19 -8.76 -10.73
CA HIS A 149 0.20 -9.32 -9.81
C HIS A 149 0.88 -10.04 -8.65
N PHE A 150 1.90 -10.84 -8.95
CA PHE A 150 2.69 -11.52 -7.92
C PHE A 150 3.34 -10.51 -6.96
N HIS A 151 4.02 -9.48 -7.48
CA HIS A 151 4.59 -8.40 -6.68
C HIS A 151 3.57 -7.78 -5.74
N ARG A 152 2.39 -7.38 -6.27
CA ARG A 152 1.33 -6.79 -5.46
C ARG A 152 0.90 -7.73 -4.34
N MET A 153 0.60 -9.00 -4.66
CA MET A 153 0.14 -9.97 -3.66
C MET A 153 1.17 -10.22 -2.55
N LEU A 154 2.44 -10.40 -2.92
CA LEU A 154 3.53 -10.63 -1.97
C LEU A 154 3.71 -9.40 -1.07
N ARG A 155 3.79 -8.20 -1.66
CA ARG A 155 3.93 -6.93 -0.95
C ARG A 155 2.78 -6.69 0.04
N GLU A 156 1.54 -6.85 -0.39
CA GLU A 156 0.36 -6.72 0.48
C GLU A 156 0.42 -7.72 1.65
N SER A 157 0.88 -8.95 1.39
CA SER A 157 0.98 -9.98 2.42
C SER A 157 2.07 -9.68 3.45
N VAL A 158 3.22 -9.16 3.03
CA VAL A 158 4.29 -8.70 3.94
C VAL A 158 3.78 -7.61 4.88
N TRP A 159 3.19 -6.56 4.32
CA TRP A 159 2.72 -5.40 5.11
C TRP A 159 1.50 -5.73 5.97
N SER A 160 0.58 -6.55 5.48
CA SER A 160 -0.53 -7.08 6.28
C SER A 160 -0.02 -7.92 7.47
N THR A 161 0.98 -8.77 7.23
CA THR A 161 1.59 -9.59 8.29
C THR A 161 2.23 -8.73 9.37
N VAL A 162 2.98 -7.69 8.98
CA VAL A 162 3.53 -6.69 9.91
C VAL A 162 2.42 -6.05 10.75
N ARG A 163 1.34 -5.60 10.10
CA ARG A 163 0.23 -4.91 10.77
C ARG A 163 -0.43 -5.78 11.84
N PHE A 164 -0.76 -7.02 11.49
CA PHE A 164 -1.46 -7.93 12.42
C PHE A 164 -0.56 -8.53 13.51
N ASN A 165 0.76 -8.51 13.33
CA ASN A 165 1.72 -9.10 14.28
C ASN A 165 2.59 -8.06 14.98
N ARG A 166 2.25 -6.77 14.90
CA ARG A 166 3.09 -5.68 15.42
C ARG A 166 3.58 -5.86 16.86
N ALA A 167 2.75 -6.41 17.74
CA ALA A 167 3.10 -6.63 19.15
C ALA A 167 4.10 -7.78 19.37
N SER A 168 4.17 -8.74 18.44
CA SER A 168 5.05 -9.91 18.51
C SER A 168 6.07 -9.98 17.37
N LEU A 169 6.14 -8.94 16.52
CA LEU A 169 6.90 -8.96 15.27
C LEU A 169 8.38 -9.26 15.52
N ALA A 170 8.97 -8.65 16.56
CA ALA A 170 10.37 -8.89 16.91
C ALA A 170 10.67 -10.35 17.31
N GLN A 171 9.71 -11.04 17.93
CA GLN A 171 9.86 -12.44 18.34
C GLN A 171 9.52 -13.42 17.20
N ASP A 172 8.60 -13.02 16.33
CA ASP A 172 7.99 -13.91 15.33
C ASP A 172 8.51 -13.68 13.89
N ALA A 173 9.31 -12.63 13.66
CA ALA A 173 9.76 -12.21 12.33
C ALA A 173 10.31 -13.36 11.49
N GLU A 174 11.20 -14.17 12.06
CA GLU A 174 11.84 -15.27 11.32
C GLU A 174 10.84 -16.34 10.89
N ARG A 175 9.90 -16.69 11.78
CA ARG A 175 8.84 -17.67 11.48
C ARG A 175 7.88 -17.12 10.41
N LEU A 176 7.45 -15.87 10.57
CA LEU A 176 6.54 -15.21 9.64
C LEU A 176 7.18 -15.03 8.24
N ARG A 177 8.47 -14.71 8.21
CA ARG A 177 9.27 -14.64 6.98
C ARG A 177 9.30 -16.00 6.30
N HIS A 178 9.69 -17.04 7.04
CA HIS A 178 9.72 -18.41 6.53
C HIS A 178 8.36 -18.82 5.93
N ASP A 179 7.25 -18.55 6.63
CA ASP A 179 5.91 -18.92 6.17
C ASP A 179 5.50 -18.16 4.89
N LEU A 180 5.80 -16.85 4.81
CA LEU A 180 5.56 -16.06 3.60
C LEU A 180 6.38 -16.57 2.41
N ILE A 181 7.66 -16.89 2.63
CA ILE A 181 8.54 -17.40 1.59
C ILE A 181 8.08 -18.77 1.11
N ALA A 182 7.69 -19.66 2.03
CA ALA A 182 7.17 -20.97 1.69
C ALA A 182 5.87 -20.88 0.86
N VAL A 183 4.94 -20.01 1.24
CA VAL A 183 3.67 -19.86 0.50
C VAL A 183 3.88 -19.20 -0.87
N PHE A 184 4.60 -18.07 -0.90
CA PHE A 184 4.70 -17.26 -2.11
C PHE A 184 5.82 -17.71 -3.03
N LEU A 185 7.04 -17.92 -2.53
CA LEU A 185 8.18 -18.25 -3.39
C LEU A 185 8.20 -19.72 -3.79
N ASP A 186 7.81 -20.67 -2.92
CA ASP A 186 7.72 -22.08 -3.33
C ASP A 186 6.52 -22.33 -4.25
N GLY A 187 5.42 -21.58 -4.07
CA GLY A 187 4.27 -21.59 -4.97
C GLY A 187 4.54 -20.94 -6.35
N PHE A 188 5.48 -20.01 -6.41
CA PHE A 188 5.87 -19.26 -7.62
C PHE A 188 7.09 -19.85 -8.34
N ALA A 189 7.81 -20.79 -7.74
CA ALA A 189 8.92 -21.50 -8.37
C ALA A 189 8.48 -22.24 -9.64
N ALA A 190 9.38 -22.30 -10.64
CA ALA A 190 9.12 -22.94 -11.94
C ALA A 190 8.70 -24.42 -11.84
N GLY A 191 9.06 -25.11 -10.74
CA GLY A 191 8.74 -26.51 -10.45
C GLY A 191 7.68 -26.74 -9.37
N GLY A 192 6.91 -25.70 -8.98
CA GLY A 192 5.85 -25.83 -7.96
C GLY A 192 4.82 -26.93 -8.30
N PRO A 193 3.95 -27.35 -7.36
CA PRO A 193 3.13 -28.58 -7.47
C PRO A 193 2.25 -28.70 -8.75
N ALA A 194 2.02 -27.61 -9.48
CA ALA A 194 1.36 -27.61 -10.79
C ALA A 194 2.27 -27.94 -12.00
N GLY A 195 3.60 -27.93 -11.85
CA GLY A 195 4.58 -28.25 -12.90
C GLY A 195 4.56 -29.71 -13.38
N SER A 196 3.79 -30.59 -12.72
CA SER A 196 3.56 -31.98 -13.16
C SER A 196 2.21 -32.20 -13.84
N ALA A 197 1.27 -31.26 -13.76
CA ALA A 197 -0.07 -31.38 -14.32
C ALA A 197 -0.32 -30.26 -15.32
N SER A 198 0.02 -30.53 -16.59
CA SER A 198 -0.42 -29.85 -17.81
C SER A 198 -0.92 -28.41 -17.59
N ALA A 199 -0.05 -27.44 -17.88
CA ALA A 199 -0.40 -26.03 -17.96
C ALA A 199 -1.59 -25.83 -18.92
N LYS A 200 -2.81 -25.96 -18.39
CA LYS A 200 -4.00 -25.35 -18.97
C LYS A 200 -3.69 -23.87 -18.96
N ALA A 201 -3.58 -23.29 -20.15
CA ALA A 201 -3.34 -21.86 -20.35
C ALA A 201 -4.14 -21.06 -19.32
N ALA A 202 -3.45 -20.18 -18.59
CA ALA A 202 -4.09 -19.24 -17.68
C ALA A 202 -5.25 -18.57 -18.43
N PRO A 203 -6.44 -18.41 -17.80
CA PRO A 203 -7.51 -17.69 -18.44
C PRO A 203 -7.00 -16.30 -18.79
N GLY A 204 -7.11 -15.92 -20.08
CA GLY A 204 -6.73 -14.60 -20.53
C GLY A 204 -7.46 -13.50 -19.75
N PRO A 205 -6.97 -12.25 -19.77
CA PRO A 205 -7.63 -11.14 -19.09
C PRO A 205 -9.12 -11.13 -19.46
N VAL A 206 -9.98 -11.23 -18.45
CA VAL A 206 -11.43 -11.24 -18.63
C VAL A 206 -11.80 -9.96 -19.37
N ARG A 207 -12.36 -10.10 -20.57
CA ARG A 207 -12.72 -8.93 -21.37
C ARG A 207 -13.79 -8.16 -20.63
N SER A 208 -13.77 -6.84 -20.68
CA SER A 208 -14.79 -5.99 -20.05
C SER A 208 -16.23 -6.36 -20.47
N SER A 209 -16.40 -6.97 -21.65
CA SER A 209 -17.66 -7.57 -22.10
C SER A 209 -18.09 -8.81 -21.30
N GLU A 210 -17.16 -9.65 -20.88
CA GLU A 210 -17.44 -10.87 -20.08
C GLU A 210 -17.72 -10.54 -18.62
N VAL A 211 -17.14 -9.46 -18.08
CA VAL A 211 -17.47 -8.94 -16.75
C VAL A 211 -18.91 -8.41 -16.74
N ALA A 212 -19.31 -7.68 -17.77
CA ALA A 212 -20.67 -7.18 -17.92
C ALA A 212 -21.69 -8.33 -18.10
N GLU A 213 -21.34 -9.37 -18.85
CA GLU A 213 -22.19 -10.55 -19.04
C GLU A 213 -22.37 -11.36 -17.75
N ARG A 214 -21.29 -11.56 -16.97
CA ARG A 214 -21.37 -12.22 -15.65
C ARG A 214 -22.15 -11.42 -14.62
N ALA A 215 -22.04 -10.08 -14.65
CA ALA A 215 -22.85 -9.20 -13.81
C ALA A 215 -24.35 -9.26 -14.19
N ALA A 216 -24.68 -9.37 -15.47
CA ALA A 216 -26.05 -9.54 -15.96
C ALA A 216 -26.65 -10.92 -15.61
N VAL A 217 -25.84 -11.98 -15.61
CA VAL A 217 -26.27 -13.32 -15.19
C VAL A 217 -26.45 -13.40 -13.66
N ALA A 218 -25.60 -12.73 -12.89
CA ALA A 218 -25.72 -12.65 -11.43
C ALA A 218 -26.97 -11.86 -10.98
N SER A 219 -27.32 -10.78 -11.69
CA SER A 219 -28.56 -10.02 -11.41
C SER A 219 -29.83 -10.81 -11.76
N ALA A 220 -29.76 -11.71 -12.75
CA ALA A 220 -30.87 -12.63 -13.08
C ALA A 220 -31.03 -13.77 -12.05
N GLY A 221 -29.96 -14.17 -11.35
CA GLY A 221 -29.98 -15.23 -10.33
C GLY A 221 -30.41 -14.78 -8.93
N ALA A 222 -30.37 -13.47 -8.64
CA ALA A 222 -30.64 -12.93 -7.31
C ALA A 222 -32.13 -12.91 -6.89
N ALA A 223 -33.06 -13.30 -7.77
CA ALA A 223 -34.49 -13.33 -7.45
C ALA A 223 -34.91 -14.49 -6.49
N GLY A 224 -33.98 -15.31 -6.01
CA GLY A 224 -34.27 -16.60 -5.35
C GLY A 224 -33.97 -16.73 -3.85
N THR A 225 -33.31 -15.79 -3.18
CA THR A 225 -32.86 -16.01 -1.78
C THR A 225 -33.04 -14.79 -0.89
N ALA A 226 -34.30 -14.45 -0.62
CA ALA A 226 -34.69 -13.45 0.38
C ALA A 226 -34.69 -14.08 1.79
N ALA A 227 -33.52 -14.13 2.44
CA ALA A 227 -33.42 -14.36 3.89
C ALA A 227 -32.09 -13.88 4.54
N ALA A 228 -31.14 -13.33 3.77
CA ALA A 228 -29.86 -12.84 4.30
C ALA A 228 -29.62 -11.34 4.03
N VAL A 229 -30.67 -10.60 3.66
CA VAL A 229 -30.58 -9.28 3.00
C VAL A 229 -30.53 -8.09 3.98
N ASP A 230 -30.93 -8.25 5.24
CA ASP A 230 -31.11 -7.10 6.15
C ASP A 230 -29.81 -6.47 6.70
N ALA A 231 -28.64 -7.08 6.53
CA ALA A 231 -27.36 -6.51 6.99
C ALA A 231 -26.49 -5.94 5.86
N VAL A 232 -26.74 -6.32 4.60
CA VAL A 232 -25.98 -5.86 3.43
C VAL A 232 -26.61 -4.58 2.85
N ASP A 233 -27.95 -4.46 2.90
CA ASP A 233 -28.67 -3.29 2.37
C ASP A 233 -28.33 -1.97 3.09
N ALA A 234 -27.96 -2.02 4.38
CA ALA A 234 -27.58 -0.82 5.12
C ALA A 234 -26.19 -0.29 4.74
N VAL A 235 -25.27 -1.18 4.31
CA VAL A 235 -23.91 -0.80 3.89
C VAL A 235 -23.91 -0.38 2.41
N ASP A 236 -24.71 -1.05 1.58
CA ASP A 236 -24.87 -0.67 0.17
C ASP A 236 -25.65 0.63 -0.01
N ALA A 237 -26.66 0.93 0.83
CA ALA A 237 -27.37 2.21 0.76
C ALA A 237 -26.49 3.42 1.10
N VAL A 238 -25.55 3.26 2.04
CA VAL A 238 -24.56 4.30 2.39
C VAL A 238 -23.57 4.49 1.25
N ASN A 239 -23.04 3.40 0.69
CA ASN A 239 -22.10 3.46 -0.44
C ASN A 239 -22.72 4.04 -1.71
N VAL A 240 -24.00 3.75 -2.00
CA VAL A 240 -24.69 4.28 -3.18
C VAL A 240 -24.99 5.78 -3.04
N SER A 241 -25.30 6.26 -1.83
CA SER A 241 -25.48 7.69 -1.56
C SER A 241 -24.17 8.46 -1.73
N GLU A 242 -23.07 7.96 -1.16
CA GLU A 242 -21.74 8.58 -1.29
C GLU A 242 -21.24 8.59 -2.74
N LEU A 243 -21.51 7.53 -3.51
CA LEU A 243 -21.18 7.47 -4.94
C LEU A 243 -21.99 8.47 -5.77
N ALA A 244 -23.27 8.66 -5.44
CA ALA A 244 -24.14 9.61 -6.12
C ALA A 244 -23.73 11.07 -5.84
N ASP A 245 -23.30 11.36 -4.62
CA ASP A 245 -22.78 12.68 -4.25
C ASP A 245 -21.42 12.96 -4.89
N LEU A 246 -20.51 11.97 -4.92
CA LEU A 246 -19.23 12.07 -5.65
C LEU A 246 -19.43 12.28 -7.16
N GLN A 247 -20.41 11.61 -7.76
CA GLN A 247 -20.73 11.81 -9.19
C GLN A 247 -21.27 13.21 -9.46
N ARG A 248 -22.09 13.76 -8.56
CA ARG A 248 -22.59 15.14 -8.65
C ARG A 248 -21.43 16.14 -8.58
N ASP A 249 -20.54 15.99 -7.61
CA ASP A 249 -19.37 16.87 -7.43
C ASP A 249 -18.43 16.84 -8.63
N VAL A 250 -18.21 15.65 -9.21
CA VAL A 250 -17.40 15.48 -10.43
C VAL A 250 -18.04 16.17 -11.64
N ASP A 251 -19.36 16.12 -11.78
CA ASP A 251 -20.05 16.77 -12.89
C ASP A 251 -20.11 18.30 -12.73
N GLU A 252 -20.25 18.80 -11.50
CA GLU A 252 -20.12 20.24 -11.19
C GLU A 252 -18.71 20.76 -11.51
N LEU A 253 -17.66 20.01 -11.16
CA LEU A 253 -16.28 20.36 -11.49
C LEU A 253 -16.02 20.35 -13.01
N LYS A 254 -16.58 19.38 -13.75
CA LYS A 254 -16.46 19.35 -15.22
C LYS A 254 -17.10 20.58 -15.85
N GLU A 255 -18.25 21.01 -15.34
CA GLU A 255 -18.94 22.18 -15.88
C GLU A 255 -18.21 23.49 -15.54
N ALA A 256 -17.70 23.63 -14.31
CA ALA A 256 -16.85 24.76 -13.94
C ALA A 256 -15.57 24.84 -14.81
N ILE A 257 -14.94 23.70 -15.12
CA ILE A 257 -13.79 23.63 -16.03
C ILE A 257 -14.18 24.02 -17.46
N ARG A 258 -15.37 23.63 -17.92
CA ARG A 258 -15.89 23.97 -19.25
C ARG A 258 -16.15 25.48 -19.36
N GLU A 259 -16.75 26.10 -18.34
CA GLU A 259 -16.96 27.56 -18.27
C GLU A 259 -15.64 28.34 -18.23
N LEU A 260 -14.66 27.89 -17.44
CA LEU A 260 -13.33 28.52 -17.40
C LEU A 260 -12.58 28.42 -18.73
N ARG A 261 -12.77 27.34 -19.49
CA ARG A 261 -12.20 27.20 -20.85
C ARG A 261 -12.86 28.14 -21.85
N LEU A 262 -14.16 28.39 -21.72
CA LEU A 262 -14.88 29.35 -22.57
C LEU A 262 -14.45 30.80 -22.26
N LEU A 263 -14.19 31.12 -20.98
CA LEU A 263 -13.69 32.45 -20.56
C LEU A 263 -12.25 32.75 -20.99
N ARG A 264 -11.41 31.72 -21.21
CA ARG A 264 -10.03 31.85 -21.71
C ARG A 264 -9.92 31.84 -23.25
N GLY A 265 -11.04 31.70 -23.95
CA GLY A 265 -11.11 31.60 -25.41
C GLY A 265 -11.49 32.90 -26.15
N ASN A 266 -11.47 34.06 -25.48
CA ASN A 266 -11.61 35.40 -26.08
C ASN A 266 -10.41 36.27 -25.71
#